data_AF-A0A2V6JC12-F1
#
_entry.id   AF-A0A2V6JC12-F1
#
_cell.length_a   1.000
_cell.length_b   1.000
_cell.length_c   1.000
_cell.angle_alpha   90.00
_cell.angle_beta   90.00
_cell.angle_gamma   90.00
#
_symmetry.space_group_name_H-M   'P 1'
#
loop_
_entity.id
_entity.type
_entity.pdbx_description
1 polymer ?
#
loop_
_entity_poly.entity_id
_entity_poly.type
_entity_poly.pdbx_seq_one_letter_code
_entity_poly.pdbx_strand_id
1 'polypeptide(L)'
;MITSPFAKTSLWLVWLLLLAGCSSLSQKKVTGYNQVSVYFATTREYDASATPDRAFTKTGTKKEWIFYGTAEVGVPLPHSEGTQKGIKVERIDLPSGDRQHEFRVLTAAETTNPHRPLIVFVHGFNNTFETAAERAALYAYDLQPDVSSKAAIFSWPSKESLFGYQHDEDAVLVSQDRARQVVEILRTHDSAIPVVLIGHSMGCRVLTFALRDIELIDSKGKTPKLGHPQFAQLILIEPDVDAEYFRINIARLRSVCGHVTVYASSHDNALRFSQFLHDDPRLGELGKQGLAKKIDVIDASAAKTDWIGHSYDGPPLLEDIRALLRGATLEERSGKTLEQNPVTKVYRLKKTLS
;
A
#
# COMPACT_ATOMS: atom_id res chain seq x y z
N MET A 1 -33.03 0.09 90.68
CA MET A 1 -34.24 0.84 90.26
C MET A 1 -33.79 1.95 89.33
N ILE A 2 -34.38 1.99 88.12
CA ILE A 2 -34.52 3.16 87.22
C ILE A 2 -33.20 3.65 86.56
N THR A 3 -32.96 3.82 85.25
CA THR A 3 -33.58 3.57 83.93
C THR A 3 -32.47 3.87 82.89
N SER A 4 -32.10 2.95 81.99
CA SER A 4 -32.29 3.00 80.51
C SER A 4 -31.24 3.80 79.66
N PRO A 5 -31.07 3.46 78.36
CA PRO A 5 -29.78 3.44 77.65
C PRO A 5 -29.64 4.48 76.52
N PHE A 6 -28.40 4.71 76.05
CA PHE A 6 -28.15 5.26 74.72
C PHE A 6 -27.29 4.30 73.89
N ALA A 7 -27.90 3.84 72.79
CA ALA A 7 -27.28 3.10 71.71
C ALA A 7 -26.36 4.00 70.87
N LYS A 8 -25.35 3.39 70.25
CA LYS A 8 -24.82 3.67 68.89
C LYS A 8 -23.80 2.56 68.58
N THR A 9 -24.24 1.41 68.04
CA THR A 9 -24.28 1.06 66.61
C THR A 9 -23.03 1.42 65.80
N SER A 10 -22.70 0.50 64.89
CA SER A 10 -21.79 0.60 63.74
C SER A 10 -20.30 0.28 63.94
N LEU A 11 -20.00 -1.03 64.08
CA LEU A 11 -18.68 -1.60 63.84
C LEU A 11 -18.78 -2.91 63.04
N TRP A 12 -19.52 -2.89 61.91
CA TRP A 12 -19.64 -4.04 60.99
C TRP A 12 -19.88 -3.61 59.54
N LEU A 13 -19.15 -2.59 59.04
CA LEU A 13 -19.30 -2.12 57.65
C LEU A 13 -17.96 -1.70 57.02
N VAL A 14 -16.89 -2.49 57.26
CA VAL A 14 -15.59 -2.29 56.59
C VAL A 14 -15.12 -3.54 55.81
N TRP A 15 -15.87 -4.66 55.86
CA TRP A 15 -15.51 -5.88 55.12
C TRP A 15 -16.39 -6.20 53.90
N LEU A 16 -17.05 -5.18 53.32
CA LEU A 16 -17.88 -5.31 52.11
C LEU A 16 -17.49 -4.34 50.99
N LEU A 17 -16.22 -3.88 50.98
CA LEU A 17 -15.65 -2.99 49.95
C LEU A 17 -14.35 -3.52 49.33
N LEU A 18 -14.11 -4.84 49.36
CA LEU A 18 -12.94 -5.47 48.71
C LEU A 18 -13.30 -6.61 47.73
N LEU A 19 -14.56 -6.71 47.27
CA LEU A 19 -14.98 -7.69 46.26
C LEU A 19 -15.85 -7.10 45.12
N ALA A 20 -15.80 -5.79 44.92
CA ALA A 20 -16.47 -5.13 43.80
C ALA A 20 -15.46 -4.30 43.01
N GLY A 21 -14.63 -4.95 42.21
CA GLY A 21 -13.60 -4.24 41.45
C GLY A 21 -12.74 -5.07 40.50
N CYS A 22 -13.24 -6.21 40.02
CA CYS A 22 -12.66 -6.92 38.88
C CYS A 22 -13.79 -7.53 38.03
N SER A 23 -14.78 -6.72 37.65
CA SER A 23 -15.54 -7.05 36.46
C SER A 23 -14.65 -6.72 35.27
N SER A 24 -14.05 -7.75 34.67
CA SER A 24 -13.51 -7.65 33.32
C SER A 24 -14.59 -6.98 32.47
N LEU A 25 -14.30 -5.79 31.96
CA LEU A 25 -15.08 -5.22 30.88
C LEU A 25 -14.96 -6.22 29.74
N SER A 26 -15.94 -7.11 29.61
CA SER A 26 -16.13 -7.94 28.44
C SER A 26 -16.38 -6.97 27.30
N GLN A 27 -15.31 -6.56 26.63
CA GLN A 27 -15.39 -5.79 25.39
C GLN A 27 -16.25 -6.62 24.47
N LYS A 28 -17.49 -6.16 24.21
CA LYS A 28 -18.36 -6.79 23.22
C LYS A 28 -17.54 -6.90 21.94
N LYS A 29 -17.29 -8.13 21.50
CA LYS A 29 -16.59 -8.41 20.26
C LYS A 29 -17.38 -7.73 19.15
N VAL A 30 -16.79 -6.71 18.51
CA VAL A 30 -17.43 -6.02 17.39
C VAL A 30 -17.52 -7.04 16.25
N THR A 31 -18.74 -7.33 15.82
CA THR A 31 -19.03 -8.25 14.72
C THR A 31 -19.64 -7.48 13.56
N GLY A 32 -19.37 -7.89 12.32
CA GLY A 32 -19.88 -7.24 11.12
C GLY A 32 -18.80 -7.08 10.06
N TYR A 33 -18.96 -6.08 9.19
CA TYR A 33 -17.99 -5.70 8.17
C TYR A 33 -17.72 -4.20 8.25
N ASN A 34 -16.45 -3.79 8.12
CA ASN A 34 -16.11 -2.41 7.77
C ASN A 34 -16.11 -2.28 6.25
N GLN A 35 -16.76 -1.24 5.73
CA GLN A 35 -16.88 -1.01 4.30
C GLN A 35 -15.75 -0.12 3.82
N VAL A 36 -15.03 -0.59 2.81
CA VAL A 36 -13.92 0.12 2.18
C VAL A 36 -14.23 0.28 0.70
N SER A 37 -14.26 1.52 0.22
CA SER A 37 -14.48 1.77 -1.21
C SER A 37 -13.14 1.86 -1.93
N VAL A 38 -13.01 1.07 -2.99
CA VAL A 38 -11.81 0.98 -3.82
C VAL A 38 -12.13 1.56 -5.19
N TYR A 39 -11.64 2.75 -5.48
CA TYR A 39 -11.70 3.31 -6.82
C TYR A 39 -10.83 2.46 -7.75
N PHE A 40 -11.31 2.10 -8.93
CA PHE A 40 -10.51 1.30 -9.84
C PHE A 40 -10.40 1.94 -11.22
N ALA A 41 -9.24 1.72 -11.83
CA ALA A 41 -9.02 1.80 -13.25
C ALA A 41 -8.54 0.42 -13.72
N THR A 42 -9.19 -0.18 -14.71
CA THR A 42 -8.86 -1.54 -15.14
C THR A 42 -8.88 -1.70 -16.65
N THR A 43 -7.90 -2.43 -17.18
CA THR A 43 -7.84 -2.81 -18.60
C THR A 43 -8.41 -4.22 -18.84
N ARG A 44 -9.08 -4.79 -17.84
CA ARG A 44 -9.77 -6.09 -17.95
C ARG A 44 -11.12 -5.94 -18.64
N GLU A 45 -11.53 -6.95 -19.40
CA GLU A 45 -12.86 -7.04 -19.97
C GLU A 45 -13.90 -7.19 -18.84
N TYR A 46 -14.98 -6.41 -18.91
CA TYR A 46 -16.09 -6.40 -17.96
C TYR A 46 -17.17 -7.43 -18.35
N ASP A 47 -17.58 -8.26 -17.40
CA ASP A 47 -18.69 -9.19 -17.53
C ASP A 47 -19.85 -8.74 -16.64
N ALA A 48 -20.82 -8.05 -17.24
CA ALA A 48 -22.01 -7.53 -16.56
C ALA A 48 -22.94 -8.62 -16.01
N SER A 49 -22.77 -9.89 -16.44
CA SER A 49 -23.58 -11.01 -16.00
C SER A 49 -22.97 -11.78 -14.83
N ALA A 50 -21.70 -11.50 -14.51
CA ALA A 50 -20.97 -12.15 -13.44
C ALA A 50 -21.29 -11.55 -12.07
N THR A 51 -20.95 -12.29 -11.02
CA THR A 51 -20.96 -11.78 -9.64
C THR A 51 -19.87 -10.71 -9.44
N PRO A 52 -19.98 -9.83 -8.42
CA PRO A 52 -19.01 -8.73 -8.21
C PRO A 52 -17.54 -9.17 -8.15
N ASP A 53 -17.25 -10.33 -7.56
CA ASP A 53 -15.92 -10.96 -7.49
C ASP A 53 -15.36 -11.39 -8.87
N ARG A 54 -16.23 -11.55 -9.86
CA ARG A 54 -15.88 -12.01 -11.22
C ARG A 54 -16.26 -11.01 -12.30
N ALA A 55 -16.66 -9.81 -11.91
CA ALA A 55 -17.11 -8.76 -12.82
C ALA A 55 -16.03 -8.35 -13.85
N PHE A 56 -14.75 -8.60 -13.57
CA PHE A 56 -13.66 -8.36 -14.50
C PHE A 56 -12.85 -9.63 -14.74
N THR A 57 -12.66 -9.95 -16.02
CA THR A 57 -12.00 -11.19 -16.44
C THR A 57 -10.47 -11.08 -16.42
N LYS A 58 -9.79 -12.20 -16.69
CA LYS A 58 -8.34 -12.26 -16.96
C LYS A 58 -7.94 -11.79 -18.35
N THR A 59 -8.89 -11.40 -19.20
CA THR A 59 -8.62 -10.96 -20.56
C THR A 59 -8.65 -9.44 -20.64
N GLY A 60 -7.79 -8.87 -21.49
CA GLY A 60 -7.78 -7.44 -21.76
C GLY A 60 -9.01 -7.01 -22.55
N THR A 61 -9.47 -5.78 -22.30
CA THR A 61 -10.58 -5.16 -23.03
C THR A 61 -10.28 -5.03 -24.53
N LYS A 62 -11.27 -5.33 -25.37
CA LYS A 62 -11.17 -5.16 -26.83
C LYS A 62 -11.78 -3.85 -27.37
N LYS A 63 -12.58 -3.13 -26.57
CA LYS A 63 -13.44 -2.01 -27.03
C LYS A 63 -13.21 -0.70 -26.26
N GLU A 64 -13.38 -0.72 -24.94
CA GLU A 64 -12.98 0.41 -24.08
C GLU A 64 -11.50 0.29 -23.76
N TRP A 65 -10.78 1.39 -23.50
CA TRP A 65 -9.33 1.29 -23.25
C TRP A 65 -9.03 1.07 -21.77
N ILE A 66 -9.83 1.67 -20.88
CA ILE A 66 -9.74 1.59 -19.42
C ILE A 66 -11.16 1.75 -18.86
N PHE A 67 -11.64 0.79 -18.08
CA PHE A 67 -12.84 0.93 -17.27
C PHE A 67 -12.50 1.65 -15.97
N TYR A 68 -13.34 2.60 -15.58
CA TYR A 68 -13.23 3.28 -14.29
C TYR A 68 -14.52 3.08 -13.48
N GLY A 69 -14.38 2.97 -12.17
CA GLY A 69 -15.53 2.83 -11.26
C GLY A 69 -15.09 2.66 -9.81
N THR A 70 -16.00 2.14 -8.99
CA THR A 70 -15.78 1.89 -7.57
C THR A 70 -16.17 0.46 -7.22
N ALA A 71 -15.34 -0.24 -6.46
CA ALA A 71 -15.65 -1.52 -5.83
C ALA A 71 -15.90 -1.28 -4.33
N GLU A 72 -17.04 -1.72 -3.82
CA GLU A 72 -17.30 -1.74 -2.38
C GLU A 72 -16.83 -3.07 -1.81
N VAL A 73 -15.93 -3.01 -0.83
CA VAL A 73 -15.23 -4.16 -0.26
C VAL A 73 -15.48 -4.24 1.24
N GLY A 74 -16.04 -5.37 1.69
CA GLY A 74 -16.27 -5.65 3.10
C GLY A 74 -15.04 -6.27 3.77
N VAL A 75 -14.55 -5.67 4.85
CA VAL A 75 -13.50 -6.22 5.72
C VAL A 75 -14.15 -6.78 7.00
N PRO A 76 -14.01 -8.09 7.29
CA PRO A 76 -14.74 -8.73 8.39
C PRO A 76 -14.24 -8.28 9.76
N LEU A 77 -15.15 -8.18 10.74
CA LEU A 77 -14.85 -7.86 12.13
C LEU A 77 -15.10 -9.07 13.05
N PRO A 78 -14.13 -9.45 13.91
CA PRO A 78 -12.79 -8.87 14.02
C PRO A 78 -11.89 -9.24 12.83
N HIS A 79 -11.06 -8.27 12.41
CA HIS A 79 -10.03 -8.45 11.39
C HIS A 79 -8.70 -8.86 12.02
N SER A 80 -7.91 -9.69 11.34
CA SER A 80 -6.52 -9.95 11.73
C SER A 80 -5.60 -9.22 10.75
N GLU A 81 -4.78 -8.30 11.25
CA GLU A 81 -3.90 -7.48 10.41
C GLU A 81 -3.12 -8.33 9.40
N GLY A 82 -3.08 -7.88 8.14
CA GLY A 82 -2.39 -8.55 7.05
C GLY A 82 -3.11 -9.76 6.44
N THR A 83 -4.26 -10.19 6.99
CA THR A 83 -5.01 -11.31 6.45
C THR A 83 -6.07 -10.88 5.44
N GLN A 84 -6.03 -11.40 4.21
CA GLN A 84 -7.14 -11.21 3.27
C GLN A 84 -8.35 -12.11 3.58
N LYS A 85 -8.24 -13.01 4.57
CA LYS A 85 -9.27 -14.01 4.86
C LYS A 85 -10.61 -13.36 5.20
N GLY A 86 -11.58 -13.56 4.34
CA GLY A 86 -12.96 -13.11 4.55
C GLY A 86 -13.23 -11.66 4.10
N ILE A 87 -12.22 -10.96 3.58
CA ILE A 87 -12.44 -9.73 2.80
C ILE A 87 -13.15 -10.14 1.51
N LYS A 88 -14.13 -9.35 1.06
CA LYS A 88 -14.91 -9.66 -0.14
C LYS A 88 -15.32 -8.41 -0.91
N VAL A 89 -15.26 -8.48 -2.23
CA VAL A 89 -15.90 -7.49 -3.10
C VAL A 89 -17.41 -7.73 -3.11
N GLU A 90 -18.17 -6.79 -2.58
CA GLU A 90 -19.63 -6.90 -2.42
C GLU A 90 -20.41 -6.24 -3.56
N ARG A 91 -19.85 -5.18 -4.15
CA ARG A 91 -20.50 -4.43 -5.24
C ARG A 91 -19.48 -3.80 -6.17
N ILE A 92 -19.83 -3.74 -7.46
CA ILE A 92 -19.10 -2.99 -8.49
C ILE A 92 -20.04 -1.92 -9.04
N ASP A 93 -19.64 -0.66 -8.89
CA ASP A 93 -20.36 0.51 -9.38
C ASP A 93 -19.61 1.10 -10.57
N LEU A 94 -20.20 0.98 -11.76
CA LEU A 94 -19.72 1.63 -12.98
C LEU A 94 -20.59 2.85 -13.29
N PRO A 95 -20.02 4.07 -13.34
CA PRO A 95 -20.79 5.23 -13.70
C PRO A 95 -21.40 5.13 -15.10
N SER A 96 -22.61 5.67 -15.25
CA SER A 96 -23.31 5.75 -16.54
C SER A 96 -22.82 6.91 -17.43
N GLY A 97 -22.10 7.87 -16.84
CA GLY A 97 -21.56 9.06 -17.53
C GLY A 97 -20.07 8.93 -17.89
N ASP A 98 -19.36 10.07 -17.87
CA ASP A 98 -17.91 10.10 -18.07
C ASP A 98 -17.19 9.48 -16.86
N ARG A 99 -16.93 8.18 -16.94
CA ARG A 99 -16.29 7.39 -15.88
C ARG A 99 -14.90 7.90 -15.53
N GLN A 100 -14.14 8.40 -16.52
CA GLN A 100 -12.78 8.92 -16.28
C GLN A 100 -12.85 10.24 -15.50
N HIS A 101 -13.77 11.13 -15.88
CA HIS A 101 -14.00 12.36 -15.15
C HIS A 101 -14.43 12.09 -13.71
N GLU A 102 -15.37 11.17 -13.50
CA GLU A 102 -15.84 10.82 -12.16
C GLU A 102 -14.73 10.21 -11.30
N PHE A 103 -13.94 9.28 -11.85
CA PHE A 103 -12.76 8.75 -11.17
C PHE A 103 -11.78 9.85 -10.77
N ARG A 104 -11.49 10.81 -11.66
CA ARG A 104 -10.62 11.95 -11.37
C ARG A 104 -11.17 12.81 -10.22
N VAL A 105 -12.47 13.11 -10.24
CA VAL A 105 -13.10 13.95 -9.22
C VAL A 105 -13.09 13.25 -7.86
N LEU A 106 -13.49 11.97 -7.82
CA LEU A 106 -13.54 11.19 -6.58
C LEU A 106 -12.14 11.01 -5.98
N THR A 107 -11.15 10.63 -6.79
CA THR A 107 -9.79 10.44 -6.29
C THR A 107 -9.13 11.75 -5.88
N ALA A 108 -9.38 12.86 -6.58
CA ALA A 108 -8.89 14.18 -6.16
C ALA A 108 -9.49 14.61 -4.81
N ALA A 109 -10.77 14.32 -4.55
CA ALA A 109 -11.44 14.65 -3.30
C ALA A 109 -10.81 13.95 -2.08
N GLU A 110 -10.24 12.75 -2.26
CA GLU A 110 -9.54 12.04 -1.17
C GLU A 110 -8.19 12.66 -0.79
N THR A 111 -7.68 13.56 -1.62
CA THR A 111 -6.32 14.08 -1.47
C THR A 111 -6.26 15.45 -0.81
N THR A 112 -7.39 15.96 -0.29
CA THR A 112 -7.46 17.27 0.35
C THR A 112 -6.89 17.31 1.78
N ASN A 113 -6.62 16.16 2.39
CA ASN A 113 -6.07 16.08 3.74
C ASN A 113 -4.63 15.50 3.71
N PRO A 114 -3.60 16.29 4.07
CA PRO A 114 -2.20 15.85 4.06
C PRO A 114 -1.90 14.68 5.00
N HIS A 115 -2.78 14.41 5.97
CA HIS A 115 -2.64 13.30 6.93
C HIS A 115 -3.38 12.03 6.49
N ARG A 116 -4.01 12.03 5.31
CA ARG A 116 -4.77 10.88 4.78
C ARG A 116 -4.35 10.55 3.35
N PRO A 117 -3.16 9.95 3.12
CA PRO A 117 -2.76 9.53 1.80
C PRO A 117 -3.81 8.67 1.09
N LEU A 118 -4.13 9.03 -0.16
CA LEU A 118 -4.78 8.09 -1.06
C LEU A 118 -3.76 7.02 -1.44
N ILE A 119 -3.98 5.79 -0.98
CA ILE A 119 -3.18 4.63 -1.36
C ILE A 119 -3.66 4.14 -2.72
N VAL A 120 -2.74 4.11 -3.67
CA VAL A 120 -2.96 3.56 -5.02
C VAL A 120 -2.15 2.28 -5.14
N PHE A 121 -2.82 1.14 -5.28
CA PHE A 121 -2.18 -0.16 -5.36
C PHE A 121 -2.17 -0.71 -6.79
N VAL A 122 -1.02 -1.26 -7.20
CA VAL A 122 -0.85 -1.99 -8.46
C VAL A 122 -0.38 -3.41 -8.16
N HIS A 123 -1.25 -4.37 -8.44
CA HIS A 123 -0.99 -5.79 -8.18
C HIS A 123 0.10 -6.36 -9.10
N GLY A 124 0.65 -7.49 -8.69
CA GLY A 124 1.65 -8.25 -9.45
C GLY A 124 1.06 -9.36 -10.32
N PHE A 125 1.94 -10.29 -10.69
CA PHE A 125 1.66 -11.53 -11.41
C PHE A 125 0.57 -12.37 -10.73
N ASN A 126 -0.20 -13.13 -11.51
CA ASN A 126 -1.16 -14.13 -11.00
C ASN A 126 -2.22 -13.57 -10.00
N ASN A 127 -2.71 -12.36 -10.27
CA ASN A 127 -3.80 -11.75 -9.51
C ASN A 127 -5.06 -11.59 -10.36
N THR A 128 -6.22 -11.74 -9.73
CA THR A 128 -7.54 -11.39 -10.25
C THR A 128 -7.83 -9.91 -9.98
N PHE A 129 -8.91 -9.36 -10.56
CA PHE A 129 -9.40 -8.05 -10.14
C PHE A 129 -9.81 -8.03 -8.66
N GLU A 130 -10.56 -9.05 -8.23
CA GLU A 130 -11.05 -9.19 -6.85
C GLU A 130 -9.90 -9.16 -5.85
N THR A 131 -8.89 -10.02 -6.02
CA THR A 131 -7.74 -10.12 -5.12
C THR A 131 -6.95 -8.81 -5.03
N ALA A 132 -6.89 -8.04 -6.13
CA ALA A 132 -6.29 -6.71 -6.14
C ALA A 132 -7.14 -5.68 -5.36
N ALA A 133 -8.47 -5.70 -5.53
CA ALA A 133 -9.39 -4.83 -4.80
C ALA A 133 -9.40 -5.15 -3.29
N GLU A 134 -9.45 -6.44 -2.93
CA GLU A 134 -9.34 -6.90 -1.55
C GLU A 134 -8.03 -6.46 -0.91
N ARG A 135 -6.91 -6.52 -1.66
CA ARG A 135 -5.61 -6.08 -1.15
C ARG A 135 -5.56 -4.57 -0.92
N ALA A 136 -6.10 -3.78 -1.84
CA ALA A 136 -6.17 -2.34 -1.66
C ALA A 136 -7.07 -1.97 -0.46
N ALA A 137 -8.16 -2.72 -0.25
CA ALA A 137 -9.02 -2.54 0.91
C ALA A 137 -8.31 -2.90 2.22
N LEU A 138 -7.55 -4.01 2.23
CA LEU A 138 -6.66 -4.38 3.33
C LEU A 138 -5.67 -3.24 3.62
N TYR A 139 -5.00 -2.67 2.62
CA TYR A 139 -4.05 -1.58 2.82
C TYR A 139 -4.71 -0.30 3.34
N ALA A 140 -5.89 0.08 2.85
CA ALA A 140 -6.63 1.20 3.45
C ALA A 140 -6.94 0.93 4.93
N TYR A 141 -7.46 -0.25 5.24
CA TYR A 141 -7.89 -0.61 6.58
C TYR A 141 -6.71 -0.75 7.56
N ASP A 142 -5.68 -1.52 7.22
CA ASP A 142 -4.57 -1.87 8.10
C ASP A 142 -3.52 -0.75 8.19
N LEU A 143 -3.28 0.01 7.12
CA LEU A 143 -2.27 1.07 7.13
C LEU A 143 -2.82 2.41 7.64
N GLN A 144 -4.13 2.62 7.56
CA GLN A 144 -4.78 3.89 7.93
C GLN A 144 -6.05 3.68 8.80
N PRO A 145 -5.98 2.90 9.90
CA PRO A 145 -7.16 2.49 10.66
C PRO A 145 -7.95 3.66 11.27
N ASP A 146 -7.29 4.77 11.58
CA ASP A 146 -7.89 5.93 12.24
C ASP A 146 -8.41 6.99 11.23
N VAL A 147 -8.22 6.74 9.93
CA VAL A 147 -8.11 7.81 8.96
C VAL A 147 -8.89 7.57 7.69
N SER A 148 -8.71 6.45 6.99
CA SER A 148 -9.30 6.26 5.65
C SER A 148 -9.89 4.87 5.44
N SER A 149 -11.09 4.81 4.88
CA SER A 149 -11.70 3.59 4.32
C SER A 149 -11.76 3.64 2.79
N LYS A 150 -10.78 4.31 2.16
CA LYS A 150 -10.70 4.49 0.71
C LYS A 150 -9.31 4.14 0.19
N ALA A 151 -9.28 3.48 -0.96
CA ALA A 151 -8.07 3.21 -1.74
C ALA A 151 -8.38 3.34 -3.23
N ALA A 152 -7.34 3.29 -4.05
CA ALA A 152 -7.46 3.13 -5.48
C ALA A 152 -6.62 1.95 -5.99
N ILE A 153 -7.02 1.37 -7.12
CA ILE A 153 -6.22 0.37 -7.84
C ILE A 153 -6.08 0.70 -9.31
N PHE A 154 -4.94 0.30 -9.88
CA PHE A 154 -4.85 -0.01 -11.30
C PHE A 154 -4.74 -1.52 -11.48
N SER A 155 -5.72 -2.13 -12.15
CA SER A 155 -5.74 -3.56 -12.43
C SER A 155 -5.50 -3.84 -13.91
N TRP A 156 -4.51 -4.69 -14.18
CA TRP A 156 -4.14 -5.13 -15.52
C TRP A 156 -4.44 -6.63 -15.66
N PRO A 157 -4.70 -7.15 -16.88
CA PRO A 157 -5.15 -8.52 -17.12
C PRO A 157 -4.02 -9.54 -16.96
N SER A 158 -3.59 -9.78 -15.72
CA SER A 158 -2.72 -10.91 -15.39
C SER A 158 -3.45 -12.22 -15.73
N LYS A 159 -2.71 -13.24 -16.17
CA LYS A 159 -3.26 -14.50 -16.66
C LYS A 159 -3.91 -15.36 -15.56
N GLU A 160 -3.73 -14.98 -14.29
CA GLU A 160 -4.24 -15.73 -13.14
C GLU A 160 -3.73 -17.18 -13.16
N SER A 161 -2.46 -17.36 -13.57
CA SER A 161 -1.83 -18.67 -13.62
C SER A 161 -0.34 -18.61 -13.34
N LEU A 162 0.15 -19.55 -12.51
CA LEU A 162 1.58 -19.75 -12.23
C LEU A 162 2.41 -20.08 -13.49
N PHE A 163 1.79 -20.66 -14.53
CA PHE A 163 2.44 -20.92 -15.83
C PHE A 163 2.31 -19.74 -16.82
N GLY A 164 1.76 -18.62 -16.36
CA GLY A 164 1.47 -17.43 -17.17
C GLY A 164 2.58 -16.40 -17.22
N TYR A 165 3.75 -16.63 -16.60
CA TYR A 165 4.74 -15.59 -16.36
C TYR A 165 5.12 -14.79 -17.63
N GLN A 166 5.46 -15.49 -18.72
CA GLN A 166 5.80 -14.82 -19.99
C GLN A 166 4.65 -13.98 -20.57
N HIS A 167 3.42 -14.47 -20.46
CA HIS A 167 2.24 -13.74 -20.91
C HIS A 167 2.00 -12.48 -20.05
N ASP A 168 2.29 -12.56 -18.75
CA ASP A 168 2.15 -11.42 -17.86
C ASP A 168 3.24 -10.37 -18.11
N GLU A 169 4.44 -10.75 -18.56
CA GLU A 169 5.44 -9.80 -19.07
C GLU A 169 4.91 -9.03 -20.30
N ASP A 170 4.32 -9.73 -21.27
CA ASP A 170 3.70 -9.10 -22.44
C ASP A 170 2.52 -8.20 -22.02
N ALA A 171 1.70 -8.64 -21.08
CA ALA A 171 0.57 -7.88 -20.57
C ALA A 171 1.01 -6.60 -19.83
N VAL A 172 2.13 -6.64 -19.11
CA VAL A 172 2.75 -5.45 -18.49
C VAL A 172 3.14 -4.44 -19.57
N LEU A 173 3.79 -4.88 -20.65
CA LEU A 173 4.18 -4.00 -21.76
C LEU A 173 2.95 -3.37 -22.44
N VAL A 174 1.90 -4.17 -22.68
CA VAL A 174 0.64 -3.66 -23.25
C VAL A 174 -0.08 -2.69 -22.30
N SER A 175 0.03 -2.92 -20.99
CA SER A 175 -0.65 -2.11 -19.97
C SER A 175 0.13 -0.85 -19.59
N GLN A 176 1.39 -0.72 -20.01
CA GLN A 176 2.28 0.38 -19.61
C GLN A 176 1.68 1.76 -19.92
N ASP A 177 1.25 2.00 -21.16
CA ASP A 177 0.68 3.31 -21.54
C ASP A 177 -0.64 3.59 -20.81
N ARG A 178 -1.42 2.55 -20.50
CA ARG A 178 -2.67 2.68 -19.74
C ARG A 178 -2.40 3.02 -18.28
N ALA A 179 -1.42 2.35 -17.68
CA ALA A 179 -0.94 2.67 -16.34
C ALA A 179 -0.45 4.13 -16.26
N ARG A 180 0.34 4.58 -17.24
CA ARG A 180 0.78 5.98 -17.37
C ARG A 180 -0.42 6.94 -17.36
N GLN A 181 -1.43 6.70 -18.19
CA GLN A 181 -2.64 7.56 -18.23
C GLN A 181 -3.38 7.61 -16.89
N VAL A 182 -3.49 6.48 -16.18
CA VAL A 182 -4.13 6.43 -14.86
C VAL A 182 -3.31 7.17 -13.81
N VAL A 183 -2.00 6.94 -13.78
CA VAL A 183 -1.08 7.62 -12.86
C VAL A 183 -1.07 9.14 -13.14
N GLU A 184 -1.17 9.57 -14.40
CA GLU A 184 -1.33 10.99 -14.77
C GLU A 184 -2.62 11.60 -14.23
N ILE A 185 -3.73 10.87 -14.21
CA ILE A 185 -5.00 11.34 -13.62
C ILE A 185 -4.87 11.51 -12.11
N LEU A 186 -4.16 10.59 -11.45
CA LEU A 186 -3.92 10.61 -10.00
C LEU A 186 -2.81 11.60 -9.60
N ARG A 187 -2.15 12.22 -10.59
CA ARG A 187 -1.01 13.12 -10.37
C ARG A 187 -1.45 14.37 -9.64
N THR A 188 -0.73 14.69 -8.57
CA THR A 188 -0.95 15.90 -7.78
C THR A 188 0.05 16.98 -8.19
N HIS A 189 -0.33 18.25 -8.12
CA HIS A 189 0.58 19.39 -8.38
C HIS A 189 0.87 20.20 -7.10
N ASP A 190 0.40 19.72 -5.96
CA ASP A 190 0.60 20.35 -4.66
C ASP A 190 1.29 19.35 -3.75
N SER A 191 2.45 19.76 -3.23
CA SER A 191 3.32 18.95 -2.39
C SER A 191 2.71 18.53 -1.04
N ALA A 192 1.58 19.13 -0.64
CA ALA A 192 0.82 18.72 0.55
C ALA A 192 -0.20 17.61 0.27
N ILE A 193 -0.40 17.23 -0.99
CA ILE A 193 -1.46 16.31 -1.44
C ILE A 193 -0.91 14.88 -1.50
N PRO A 194 -1.28 13.98 -0.57
CA PRO A 194 -0.58 12.73 -0.43
C PRO A 194 -1.21 11.65 -1.30
N VAL A 195 -0.64 11.40 -2.49
CA VAL A 195 -0.87 10.14 -3.20
C VAL A 195 0.33 9.24 -2.98
N VAL A 196 0.08 8.03 -2.47
CA VAL A 196 1.11 7.01 -2.24
C VAL A 196 0.88 5.85 -3.20
N LEU A 197 1.89 5.56 -4.01
CA LEU A 197 1.87 4.49 -4.98
C LEU A 197 2.50 3.24 -4.36
N ILE A 198 1.79 2.13 -4.33
CA ILE A 198 2.29 0.84 -3.86
C ILE A 198 2.24 -0.16 -5.02
N GLY A 199 3.39 -0.71 -5.40
CA GLY A 199 3.49 -1.80 -6.36
C GLY A 199 3.93 -3.08 -5.67
N HIS A 200 3.39 -4.21 -6.12
CA HIS A 200 3.89 -5.54 -5.73
C HIS A 200 4.40 -6.32 -6.94
N SER A 201 5.57 -6.97 -6.82
CA SER A 201 6.13 -7.84 -7.88
C SER A 201 6.13 -7.15 -9.26
N MET A 202 5.50 -7.72 -10.28
CA MET A 202 5.37 -7.12 -11.62
C MET A 202 4.63 -5.77 -11.64
N GLY A 203 3.78 -5.48 -10.64
CA GLY A 203 3.16 -4.17 -10.47
C GLY A 203 4.19 -3.07 -10.22
N CYS A 204 5.37 -3.41 -9.69
CA CYS A 204 6.50 -2.50 -9.61
C CYS A 204 7.04 -2.12 -10.99
N ARG A 205 7.09 -3.06 -11.97
CA ARG A 205 7.45 -2.75 -13.36
C ARG A 205 6.45 -1.75 -13.94
N VAL A 206 5.15 -2.03 -13.78
CA VAL A 206 4.07 -1.17 -14.27
C VAL A 206 4.21 0.26 -13.76
N LEU A 207 4.36 0.45 -12.44
CA LEU A 207 4.53 1.78 -11.84
C LEU A 207 5.83 2.46 -12.27
N THR A 208 6.96 1.77 -12.23
CA THR A 208 8.25 2.37 -12.58
C THR A 208 8.36 2.73 -14.06
N PHE A 209 7.67 2.00 -14.95
CA PHE A 209 7.55 2.35 -16.36
C PHE A 209 6.65 3.58 -16.56
N ALA A 210 5.48 3.60 -15.92
CA ALA A 210 4.56 4.74 -15.99
C ALA A 210 5.20 6.04 -15.49
N LEU A 211 5.88 6.01 -14.33
CA LEU A 211 6.53 7.17 -13.73
C LEU A 211 7.73 7.65 -14.57
N ARG A 212 8.50 6.72 -15.16
CA ARG A 212 9.55 7.07 -16.12
C ARG A 212 8.96 7.83 -17.31
N ASP A 213 7.87 7.33 -17.89
CA ASP A 213 7.28 7.95 -19.07
C ASP A 213 6.71 9.34 -18.77
N ILE A 214 6.04 9.51 -17.63
CA ILE A 214 5.60 10.83 -17.15
C ILE A 214 6.78 11.79 -17.09
N GLU A 215 7.88 11.38 -16.47
CA GLU A 215 9.06 12.22 -16.32
C GLU A 215 9.73 12.53 -17.66
N LEU A 216 9.84 11.54 -18.57
CA LEU A 216 10.41 11.74 -19.90
C LEU A 216 9.59 12.73 -20.73
N ILE A 217 8.26 12.68 -20.62
CA ILE A 217 7.34 13.61 -21.28
C ILE A 217 7.51 15.01 -20.68
N ASP A 218 7.47 15.15 -19.36
CA ASP A 218 7.60 16.42 -18.65
C ASP A 218 8.97 17.09 -18.94
N SER A 219 10.04 16.31 -18.95
CA SER A 219 11.40 16.79 -19.22
C SER A 219 11.71 16.98 -20.71
N LYS A 220 10.82 16.55 -21.61
CA LYS A 220 11.04 16.48 -23.07
C LYS A 220 12.34 15.74 -23.41
N GLY A 221 12.59 14.63 -22.71
CA GLY A 221 13.78 13.79 -22.86
C GLY A 221 15.07 14.38 -22.30
N LYS A 222 15.02 15.50 -21.56
CA LYS A 222 16.19 16.10 -20.91
C LYS A 222 16.51 15.41 -19.59
N THR A 223 17.63 15.80 -18.98
CA THR A 223 18.01 15.35 -17.64
C THR A 223 16.93 15.76 -16.64
N PRO A 224 16.52 14.86 -15.72
CA PRO A 224 15.53 15.17 -14.70
C PRO A 224 15.95 16.37 -13.86
N LYS A 225 15.00 17.26 -13.60
CA LYS A 225 15.18 18.35 -12.64
C LYS A 225 14.39 18.02 -11.39
N LEU A 226 14.97 18.33 -10.23
CA LEU A 226 14.23 18.25 -8.98
C LEU A 226 13.20 19.37 -8.92
N GLY A 227 11.93 18.98 -8.97
CA GLY A 227 10.78 19.84 -8.79
C GLY A 227 10.00 19.47 -7.53
N HIS A 228 8.81 20.05 -7.40
CA HIS A 228 7.84 19.60 -6.40
C HIS A 228 7.41 18.18 -6.76
N PRO A 229 7.52 17.21 -5.83
CA PRO A 229 7.08 15.85 -6.11
C PRO A 229 5.59 15.82 -6.38
N GLN A 230 5.21 15.02 -7.37
CA GLN A 230 3.84 14.87 -7.86
C GLN A 230 3.10 13.72 -7.14
N PHE A 231 3.86 12.86 -6.46
CA PHE A 231 3.40 11.80 -5.57
C PHE A 231 4.22 11.85 -4.28
N ALA A 232 3.60 11.58 -3.13
CA ALA A 232 4.28 11.64 -1.84
C ALA A 232 5.33 10.54 -1.71
N GLN A 233 4.93 9.29 -1.99
CA GLN A 233 5.82 8.13 -1.92
C GLN A 233 5.56 7.13 -3.04
N LEU A 234 6.62 6.44 -3.44
CA LEU A 234 6.59 5.20 -4.20
C LEU A 234 7.11 4.08 -3.30
N ILE A 235 6.28 3.08 -3.03
CA ILE A 235 6.63 1.89 -2.25
C ILE A 235 6.63 0.70 -3.19
N LEU A 236 7.77 0.04 -3.33
CA LEU A 236 7.95 -1.15 -4.16
C LEU A 236 8.14 -2.35 -3.26
N ILE A 237 7.21 -3.30 -3.30
CA ILE A 237 7.22 -4.51 -2.47
C ILE A 237 7.60 -5.69 -3.36
N GLU A 238 8.68 -6.37 -2.98
CA GLU A 238 9.28 -7.48 -3.72
C GLU A 238 9.39 -7.18 -5.22
N PRO A 239 10.05 -6.06 -5.61
CA PRO A 239 10.01 -5.62 -6.99
C PRO A 239 10.60 -6.68 -7.90
N ASP A 240 9.80 -7.11 -8.85
CA ASP A 240 10.30 -7.82 -10.01
C ASP A 240 10.73 -6.76 -11.02
N VAL A 241 11.79 -5.99 -10.74
CA VAL A 241 12.29 -4.94 -11.65
C VAL A 241 13.77 -5.20 -11.85
N ASP A 242 14.22 -5.18 -13.11
CA ASP A 242 15.63 -5.33 -13.41
C ASP A 242 16.46 -4.25 -12.68
N ALA A 243 17.53 -4.69 -12.01
CA ALA A 243 18.33 -3.81 -11.16
C ALA A 243 19.00 -2.70 -11.98
N GLU A 244 19.43 -2.99 -13.21
CA GLU A 244 20.02 -2.01 -14.13
C GLU A 244 18.97 -1.02 -14.65
N TYR A 245 17.75 -1.49 -14.94
CA TYR A 245 16.63 -0.60 -15.24
C TYR A 245 16.36 0.37 -14.08
N PHE A 246 16.25 -0.14 -12.86
CA PHE A 246 16.06 0.70 -11.68
C PHE A 246 17.23 1.68 -11.51
N ARG A 247 18.47 1.21 -11.75
CA ARG A 247 19.70 1.99 -11.74
C ARG A 247 19.61 3.24 -12.61
N ILE A 248 19.18 3.05 -13.84
CA ILE A 248 19.12 4.11 -14.87
C ILE A 248 17.97 5.08 -14.57
N ASN A 249 16.88 4.61 -13.97
CA ASN A 249 15.64 5.38 -13.83
C ASN A 249 15.39 5.96 -12.44
N ILE A 250 16.16 5.60 -11.40
CA ILE A 250 15.88 6.05 -10.04
C ILE A 250 15.85 7.58 -9.87
N ALA A 251 16.68 8.31 -10.62
CA ALA A 251 16.68 9.77 -10.62
C ALA A 251 15.36 10.33 -11.19
N ARG A 252 14.82 9.68 -12.23
CA ARG A 252 13.51 10.02 -12.82
C ARG A 252 12.40 9.75 -11.81
N LEU A 253 12.41 8.56 -11.19
CA LEU A 253 11.44 8.20 -10.15
C LEU A 253 11.46 9.20 -8.99
N ARG A 254 12.65 9.63 -8.52
CA ARG A 254 12.79 10.63 -7.46
C ARG A 254 12.40 12.06 -7.86
N SER A 255 12.50 12.41 -9.14
CA SER A 255 12.02 13.71 -9.59
C SER A 255 10.49 13.82 -9.56
N VAL A 256 9.80 12.67 -9.62
CA VAL A 256 8.34 12.57 -9.64
C VAL A 256 7.75 12.19 -8.26
N CYS A 257 8.40 11.30 -7.51
CA CYS A 257 7.92 10.79 -6.22
C CYS A 257 8.80 11.32 -5.09
N GLY A 258 8.21 11.92 -4.05
CA GLY A 258 8.92 12.58 -2.94
C GLY A 258 9.84 11.67 -2.13
N HIS A 259 9.52 10.38 -2.04
CA HIS A 259 10.34 9.33 -1.44
C HIS A 259 10.14 8.03 -2.22
N VAL A 260 11.20 7.21 -2.33
CA VAL A 260 11.12 5.87 -2.92
C VAL A 260 11.59 4.86 -1.89
N THR A 261 10.75 3.90 -1.52
CA THR A 261 11.13 2.81 -0.61
C THR A 261 10.99 1.47 -1.33
N VAL A 262 12.04 0.66 -1.25
CA VAL A 262 12.12 -0.66 -1.87
C VAL A 262 12.23 -1.73 -0.78
N TYR A 263 11.20 -2.55 -0.63
CA TYR A 263 11.22 -3.74 0.21
C TYR A 263 11.57 -4.95 -0.65
N ALA A 264 12.82 -5.42 -0.61
CA ALA A 264 13.27 -6.55 -1.41
C ALA A 264 13.40 -7.82 -0.55
N SER A 265 12.76 -8.92 -0.96
CA SER A 265 12.98 -10.24 -0.39
C SER A 265 14.04 -11.00 -1.23
N SER A 266 14.80 -11.88 -0.59
CA SER A 266 16.10 -12.45 -1.01
C SER A 266 17.30 -11.54 -0.72
N HIS A 267 18.26 -12.10 0.04
CA HIS A 267 19.48 -11.38 0.43
C HIS A 267 20.23 -10.83 -0.80
N ASP A 268 20.24 -11.56 -1.92
CA ASP A 268 20.93 -11.14 -3.13
C ASP A 268 20.30 -9.92 -3.81
N ASN A 269 18.97 -9.81 -3.85
CA ASN A 269 18.31 -8.65 -4.46
C ASN A 269 18.44 -7.39 -3.60
N ALA A 270 18.21 -7.50 -2.29
CA ALA A 270 18.36 -6.36 -1.38
C ALA A 270 19.82 -5.83 -1.37
N LEU A 271 20.81 -6.73 -1.37
CA LEU A 271 22.21 -6.36 -1.47
C LEU A 271 22.54 -5.74 -2.83
N ARG A 272 22.01 -6.27 -3.95
CA ARG A 272 22.20 -5.67 -5.27
C ARG A 272 21.66 -4.25 -5.35
N PHE A 273 20.44 -4.01 -4.86
CA PHE A 273 19.85 -2.67 -4.81
C PHE A 273 20.62 -1.74 -3.87
N SER A 274 21.13 -2.23 -2.74
CA SER A 274 21.86 -1.39 -1.78
C SER A 274 23.31 -1.10 -2.21
N GLN A 275 24.04 -2.08 -2.73
CA GLN A 275 25.38 -1.89 -3.32
C GLN A 275 25.30 -0.87 -4.45
N PHE A 276 24.27 -0.96 -5.30
CA PHE A 276 23.96 0.08 -6.26
C PHE A 276 23.89 1.47 -5.61
N LEU A 277 23.09 1.62 -4.55
CA LEU A 277 22.89 2.92 -3.92
C LEU A 277 24.18 3.55 -3.36
N HIS A 278 25.11 2.72 -2.88
CA HIS A 278 26.33 3.18 -2.22
C HIS A 278 27.54 3.31 -3.15
N ASP A 279 27.65 2.48 -4.19
CA ASP A 279 28.87 2.36 -5.01
C ASP A 279 28.77 3.04 -6.39
N ASP A 280 27.61 3.57 -6.81
CA ASP A 280 27.44 4.19 -8.14
C ASP A 280 27.88 5.68 -8.15
N PRO A 281 28.90 6.06 -8.96
CA PRO A 281 29.36 7.45 -9.08
C PRO A 281 28.27 8.46 -9.49
N ARG A 282 27.28 8.04 -10.30
CA ARG A 282 26.13 8.87 -10.72
C ARG A 282 25.20 9.12 -9.55
N LEU A 283 25.03 8.13 -8.67
CA LEU A 283 24.33 8.36 -7.41
C LEU A 283 25.15 9.17 -6.42
N GLY A 284 26.48 9.12 -6.47
CA GLY A 284 27.34 10.05 -5.74
C GLY A 284 27.06 11.51 -6.11
N GLU A 285 26.79 11.82 -7.38
CA GLU A 285 26.34 13.14 -7.82
C GLU A 285 24.90 13.46 -7.35
N LEU A 286 23.99 12.49 -7.39
CA LEU A 286 22.65 12.63 -6.83
C LEU A 286 22.69 12.82 -5.31
N GLY A 287 23.63 12.20 -4.61
CA GLY A 287 23.93 12.36 -3.18
C GLY A 287 24.42 13.77 -2.87
N LYS A 288 25.26 14.37 -3.72
CA LYS A 288 25.64 15.80 -3.65
C LYS A 288 24.44 16.73 -3.83
N GLN A 289 23.40 16.29 -4.54
CA GLN A 289 22.12 16.98 -4.69
C GLN A 289 21.08 16.60 -3.61
N GLY A 290 21.45 15.76 -2.63
CA GLY A 290 20.57 15.30 -1.55
C GLY A 290 19.53 14.25 -1.96
N LEU A 291 19.59 13.73 -3.19
CA LEU A 291 18.56 12.83 -3.74
C LEU A 291 18.63 11.41 -3.22
N ALA A 292 19.83 10.92 -2.92
CA ALA A 292 20.05 9.61 -2.34
C ALA A 292 19.39 9.46 -0.96
N LYS A 293 19.18 10.57 -0.22
CA LYS A 293 18.60 10.58 1.14
C LYS A 293 17.10 10.26 1.21
N LYS A 294 16.44 10.08 0.07
CA LYS A 294 15.00 9.77 -0.03
C LYS A 294 14.75 8.51 -0.84
N ILE A 295 15.76 7.65 -0.91
CA ILE A 295 15.65 6.32 -1.49
C ILE A 295 16.08 5.34 -0.41
N ASP A 296 15.15 4.51 0.05
CA ASP A 296 15.40 3.49 1.06
C ASP A 296 15.34 2.11 0.42
N VAL A 297 16.35 1.28 0.66
CA VAL A 297 16.33 -0.14 0.32
C VAL A 297 16.33 -0.93 1.60
N ILE A 298 15.24 -1.65 1.81
CA ILE A 298 14.95 -2.44 3.01
C ILE A 298 14.95 -3.92 2.63
N ASP A 299 15.78 -4.70 3.32
CA ASP A 299 15.74 -6.16 3.28
C ASP A 299 14.48 -6.64 4.01
N ALA A 300 13.52 -7.14 3.23
CA ALA A 300 12.25 -7.66 3.70
C ALA A 300 12.26 -9.18 3.87
N SER A 301 13.42 -9.85 3.78
CA SER A 301 13.53 -11.32 3.92
C SER A 301 13.02 -11.86 5.27
N ALA A 302 12.88 -11.00 6.28
CA ALA A 302 12.31 -11.35 7.58
C ALA A 302 10.76 -11.36 7.59
N ALA A 303 10.11 -10.74 6.61
CA ALA A 303 8.67 -10.89 6.42
C ALA A 303 8.39 -12.30 5.89
N LYS A 304 7.46 -13.02 6.52
CA LYS A 304 6.98 -14.30 5.97
C LYS A 304 6.23 -14.01 4.68
N THR A 305 6.75 -14.48 3.56
CA THR A 305 6.16 -14.33 2.23
C THR A 305 5.88 -15.70 1.65
N ASP A 306 4.62 -16.14 1.70
CA ASP A 306 4.20 -17.27 0.88
C ASP A 306 3.79 -16.71 -0.49
N TRP A 307 4.67 -16.91 -1.48
CA TRP A 307 4.54 -16.35 -2.83
C TRP A 307 3.27 -16.77 -3.59
N ILE A 308 2.47 -17.69 -3.05
CA ILE A 308 1.27 -18.26 -3.68
C ILE A 308 0.06 -18.16 -2.73
N GLY A 309 -0.88 -17.30 -3.10
CA GLY A 309 -2.29 -17.36 -2.71
C GLY A 309 -2.67 -16.99 -1.28
N HIS A 310 -1.77 -16.95 -0.29
CA HIS A 310 -2.20 -16.77 1.11
C HIS A 310 -1.23 -15.93 1.96
N SER A 311 -1.69 -14.71 2.29
CA SER A 311 -1.17 -13.77 3.31
C SER A 311 0.24 -13.21 3.07
N TYR A 312 0.29 -12.04 2.46
CA TYR A 312 1.51 -11.43 1.89
C TYR A 312 2.04 -10.20 2.66
N ASP A 313 1.37 -9.78 3.73
CA ASP A 313 1.70 -8.55 4.44
C ASP A 313 1.85 -8.84 5.93
N GLY A 314 2.97 -9.45 6.31
CA GLY A 314 3.26 -9.74 7.71
C GLY A 314 3.27 -8.45 8.55
N PRO A 315 2.88 -8.51 9.84
CA PRO A 315 2.83 -7.33 10.71
C PRO A 315 4.08 -6.42 10.65
N PRO A 316 5.34 -6.93 10.56
CA PRO A 316 6.52 -6.07 10.41
C PRO A 316 6.50 -5.14 9.20
N LEU A 317 6.04 -5.62 8.04
CA LEU A 317 6.01 -4.83 6.81
C LEU A 317 4.95 -3.73 6.94
N LEU A 318 3.74 -4.09 7.40
CA LEU A 318 2.65 -3.15 7.59
C LEU A 318 2.97 -2.10 8.65
N GLU A 319 3.63 -2.48 9.74
CA GLU A 319 4.08 -1.55 10.78
C GLU A 319 5.09 -0.53 10.24
N ASP A 320 6.06 -0.98 9.44
CA ASP A 320 7.05 -0.09 8.82
C ASP A 320 6.43 0.83 7.77
N ILE A 321 5.52 0.31 6.93
CA ILE A 321 4.76 1.12 5.97
C ILE A 321 3.88 2.13 6.72
N ARG A 322 3.22 1.75 7.82
CA ARG A 322 2.46 2.70 8.67
C ARG A 322 3.35 3.84 9.18
N ALA A 323 4.57 3.52 9.62
CA ALA A 323 5.52 4.55 10.03
C ALA A 323 5.89 5.49 8.87
N LEU A 324 6.14 4.94 7.67
CA LEU A 324 6.39 5.72 6.45
C LEU A 324 5.24 6.65 6.09
N LEU A 325 4.00 6.15 6.10
CA LEU A 325 2.81 6.96 5.78
C LEU A 325 2.60 8.09 6.80
N ARG A 326 3.06 7.91 8.04
CA ARG A 326 3.07 8.94 9.08
C ARG A 326 4.26 9.90 8.99
N GLY A 327 5.11 9.75 7.97
CA GLY A 327 6.24 10.63 7.70
C GLY A 327 7.51 10.30 8.48
N ALA A 328 7.60 9.13 9.11
CA ALA A 328 8.82 8.72 9.81
C ALA A 328 9.98 8.54 8.83
N THR A 329 11.11 9.19 9.14
CA THR A 329 12.39 9.05 8.42
C THR A 329 12.99 7.66 8.59
N LEU A 330 13.98 7.31 7.76
CA LEU A 330 14.72 6.05 7.90
C LEU A 330 15.36 5.92 9.29
N GLU A 331 15.91 7.01 9.82
CA GLU A 331 16.53 7.08 11.13
C GLU A 331 15.51 6.87 12.26
N GLU A 332 14.32 7.45 12.14
CA GLU A 332 13.26 7.30 13.15
C GLU A 332 12.64 5.90 13.19
N ARG A 333 12.70 5.17 12.07
CA ARG A 333 12.27 3.77 11.92
C ARG A 333 13.33 2.78 12.42
N SER A 334 14.61 3.17 12.37
CA SER A 334 15.72 2.39 12.95
C SER A 334 15.53 2.10 14.44
N GLY A 335 15.70 0.83 14.83
CA GLY A 335 15.50 0.34 16.20
C GLY A 335 14.03 0.08 16.58
N LYS A 336 13.07 0.66 15.84
CA LYS A 336 11.63 0.46 16.04
C LYS A 336 11.10 -0.64 15.13
N THR A 337 10.99 -0.35 13.84
CA THR A 337 10.48 -1.24 12.79
C THR A 337 11.61 -1.83 11.94
N LEU A 338 12.78 -1.18 11.94
CA LEU A 338 13.96 -1.60 11.19
C LEU A 338 15.15 -1.93 12.10
N GLU A 339 16.00 -2.83 11.63
CA GLU A 339 17.33 -3.09 12.19
C GLU A 339 18.39 -2.89 11.10
N GLN A 340 19.55 -2.33 11.43
CA GLN A 340 20.64 -2.20 10.46
C GLN A 340 21.58 -3.41 10.55
N ASN A 341 21.89 -4.02 9.41
CA ASN A 341 22.93 -5.04 9.35
C ASN A 341 24.29 -4.41 9.69
N PRO A 342 25.02 -4.91 10.71
CA PRO A 342 26.25 -4.28 11.17
C PRO A 342 27.38 -4.32 10.13
N VAL A 343 27.34 -5.31 9.21
CA VAL A 343 28.35 -5.52 8.16
C VAL A 343 27.97 -4.75 6.89
N THR A 344 26.80 -5.04 6.33
CA THR A 344 26.40 -4.50 5.01
C THR A 344 25.79 -3.11 5.10
N LYS A 345 25.46 -2.63 6.31
CA LYS A 345 24.75 -1.37 6.57
C LYS A 345 23.35 -1.27 5.98
N VAL A 346 22.86 -2.33 5.34
CA VAL A 346 21.48 -2.44 4.83
C VAL A 346 20.50 -2.53 5.98
N TYR A 347 19.42 -1.76 5.92
CA TYR A 347 18.31 -1.88 6.86
C TYR A 347 17.45 -3.10 6.50
N ARG A 348 16.98 -3.83 7.51
CA ARG A 348 16.06 -4.96 7.37
C ARG A 348 14.85 -4.77 8.26
N LEU A 349 13.72 -5.37 7.89
CA LEU A 349 12.56 -5.43 8.77
C LEU A 349 12.92 -6.14 10.08
N LYS A 350 12.54 -5.53 11.20
CA LYS A 350 12.72 -6.11 12.53
C LYS A 350 11.81 -7.33 12.67
N LYS A 351 12.34 -8.45 13.14
CA LYS A 351 11.52 -9.64 13.42
C LYS A 351 10.62 -9.35 14.61
N THR A 352 9.32 -9.63 14.46
CA THR A 352 8.43 -9.69 15.64
C THR A 352 8.88 -10.88 16.47
N LEU A 353 9.17 -10.66 17.76
CA LEU A 353 9.34 -11.75 18.71
C LEU A 353 7.98 -12.45 18.83
N SER A 354 7.89 -13.67 18.30
CA SER A 354 6.70 -14.51 18.38
C SER A 354 6.49 -15.09 19.76
#